data_AF-A0A2T5K1T5-F1
#
_entry.id   AF-A0A2T5K1T5-F1
#
_cell.length_a   1.000
_cell.length_b   1.000
_cell.length_c   1.000
_cell.angle_alpha   90.00
_cell.angle_beta   90.00
_cell.angle_gamma   90.00
#
_symmetry.space_group_name_H-M   'P 1'
#
loop_
_entity.id
_entity.type
_entity.pdbx_description
1 polymer ?
#
loop_
_entity_poly.entity_id
_entity_poly.type
_entity_poly.pdbx_seq_one_letter_code
_entity_poly.pdbx_strand_id
1 'polypeptide(L)'
;MYYAGSEKYSTERRLDLKTTQLAVAFFIGLASLSPLHALAEKAAANSANAAAGMAANEGKVLSTLDAPGYTYMEIANTEKKFWIAAPTTRVKVGDRVRFEQSLVMKNFNSKTLNRTFDQIIFVNSATVVN
;
A
#
# COMPACT_ATOMS: atom_id res chain seq x y z
N MET A 1 -49.94 4.49 -21.93
CA MET A 1 -50.67 4.26 -20.67
C MET A 1 -50.76 2.76 -20.45
N TYR A 2 -50.31 2.34 -19.26
CA TYR A 2 -50.60 1.12 -18.47
C TYR A 2 -51.13 -0.16 -19.13
N TYR A 3 -50.48 -1.28 -18.82
CA TYR A 3 -50.97 -2.54 -18.22
C TYR A 3 -49.71 -3.44 -18.04
N ALA A 4 -49.50 -4.27 -17.03
CA ALA A 4 -50.29 -4.72 -15.90
C ALA A 4 -49.29 -5.19 -14.81
N GLY A 5 -49.68 -5.02 -13.56
CA GLY A 5 -48.96 -5.59 -12.43
C GLY A 5 -49.35 -7.04 -12.16
N SER A 6 -48.49 -7.66 -11.34
CA SER A 6 -48.67 -8.92 -10.60
C SER A 6 -48.87 -10.17 -11.48
N GLU A 7 -48.26 -11.30 -11.20
CA GLU A 7 -48.21 -11.96 -9.90
C GLU A 7 -47.45 -13.30 -10.13
N LYS A 8 -47.11 -13.99 -9.03
CA LYS A 8 -47.01 -15.44 -8.89
C LYS A 8 -45.61 -16.11 -8.81
N TYR A 9 -45.39 -16.65 -7.60
CA TYR A 9 -45.05 -18.06 -7.31
C TYR A 9 -43.55 -18.43 -7.21
N SER A 10 -43.07 -18.70 -6.00
CA SER A 10 -43.12 -20.01 -5.31
C SER A 10 -42.00 -20.96 -5.76
N THR A 11 -40.99 -21.08 -4.90
CA THR A 11 -40.67 -22.34 -4.21
C THR A 11 -40.55 -23.61 -5.08
N GLU A 12 -39.29 -24.05 -5.22
CA GLU A 12 -38.80 -25.44 -5.28
C GLU A 12 -38.81 -26.21 -6.61
N ARG A 13 -37.86 -27.18 -6.65
CA ARG A 13 -37.60 -28.29 -7.61
C ARG A 13 -36.41 -28.00 -8.54
N ARG A 14 -35.32 -28.78 -8.52
CA ARG A 14 -35.26 -30.25 -8.35
C ARG A 14 -33.94 -30.67 -7.69
N LEU A 15 -34.05 -31.53 -6.68
CA LEU A 15 -33.03 -32.50 -6.30
C LEU A 15 -32.65 -33.32 -7.54
N ASP A 16 -31.37 -33.36 -7.88
CA ASP A 16 -30.80 -34.54 -8.56
C ASP A 16 -29.76 -35.17 -7.63
N LEU A 17 -30.27 -36.21 -6.98
CA LEU A 17 -29.64 -37.24 -6.20
C LEU A 17 -28.65 -38.02 -7.07
N LYS A 18 -27.34 -37.89 -6.81
CA LYS A 18 -26.37 -38.92 -7.14
C LYS A 18 -25.29 -39.00 -6.07
N THR A 19 -25.68 -39.69 -4.99
CA THR A 19 -24.80 -40.25 -3.99
C THR A 19 -23.94 -41.35 -4.63
N THR A 20 -22.62 -41.21 -4.61
CA THR A 20 -21.71 -42.37 -4.57
C THR A 20 -20.49 -41.97 -3.76
N GLN A 21 -20.45 -42.43 -2.51
CA GLN A 21 -19.26 -42.38 -1.67
C GLN A 21 -18.43 -43.66 -1.90
N LEU A 22 -17.10 -43.57 -1.81
CA LEU A 22 -16.25 -44.13 -0.74
C LEU A 22 -14.81 -44.33 -1.27
N ALA A 23 -13.88 -43.53 -0.78
CA ALA A 23 -12.51 -43.99 -0.51
C ALA A 23 -11.93 -43.10 0.58
N VAL A 24 -11.88 -43.67 1.79
CA VAL A 24 -11.16 -43.15 2.94
C VAL A 24 -9.68 -43.15 2.58
N ALA A 25 -9.05 -41.98 2.64
CA ALA A 25 -7.61 -41.87 2.84
C ALA A 25 -7.39 -40.96 4.05
N PHE A 26 -7.08 -41.60 5.16
CA PHE A 26 -6.64 -41.01 6.41
C PHE A 26 -5.29 -40.34 6.17
N PHE A 27 -5.28 -39.02 5.92
CA PHE A 27 -4.07 -38.21 6.00
C PHE A 27 -4.02 -37.52 7.37
N ILE A 28 -3.68 -38.28 8.42
CA ILE A 28 -2.96 -37.68 9.55
C ILE A 28 -1.49 -37.66 9.13
N GLY A 29 -1.02 -36.49 8.75
CA GLY A 29 0.36 -36.34 8.27
C GLY A 29 0.78 -34.89 8.17
N LEU A 30 1.38 -34.41 9.26
CA LEU A 30 2.27 -33.25 9.38
C LEU A 30 1.64 -31.85 9.25
N ALA A 31 1.54 -31.22 10.42
CA ALA A 31 1.59 -29.78 10.60
C ALA A 31 2.74 -29.15 9.80
N SER A 32 2.43 -28.66 8.61
CA SER A 32 3.28 -27.69 7.93
C SER A 32 2.88 -26.30 8.45
N LEU A 33 3.43 -25.94 9.61
CA LEU A 33 3.64 -24.54 9.94
C LEU A 33 4.43 -23.94 8.78
N SER A 34 3.75 -23.23 7.89
CA SER A 34 4.41 -22.36 6.93
C SER A 34 4.64 -21.04 7.65
N PRO A 35 5.87 -20.67 8.08
CA PRO A 35 6.16 -19.30 8.43
C PRO A 35 6.31 -18.49 7.14
N LEU A 36 5.28 -18.47 6.29
CA LEU A 36 5.22 -17.57 5.12
C LEU A 36 4.64 -16.21 5.51
N HIS A 37 4.90 -15.77 6.73
CA HIS A 37 4.77 -14.37 7.17
C HIS A 37 6.14 -13.74 7.51
N ALA A 38 7.21 -14.54 7.58
CA ALA A 38 8.51 -14.09 8.10
C ALA A 38 9.43 -13.40 7.07
N LEU A 39 8.98 -13.19 5.83
CA LEU A 39 9.72 -12.38 4.84
C LEU A 39 9.22 -10.93 4.76
N ALA A 40 8.03 -10.62 5.29
CA ALA A 40 7.53 -9.25 5.38
C ALA A 40 8.14 -8.49 6.58
N GLU A 41 8.44 -9.20 7.66
CA GLU A 41 8.94 -8.59 8.90
C GLU A 41 10.40 -8.11 8.80
N LYS A 42 11.25 -8.85 8.08
CA LYS A 42 12.67 -8.49 7.91
C LYS A 42 12.89 -7.25 7.03
N ALA A 43 11.98 -6.94 6.12
CA ALA A 43 12.04 -5.72 5.31
C ALA A 43 11.62 -4.47 6.11
N ALA A 44 10.65 -4.62 7.02
CA ALA A 44 10.19 -3.53 7.88
C ALA A 44 11.23 -3.14 8.95
N ALA A 45 11.90 -4.13 9.56
CA ALA A 45 12.88 -3.90 10.62
C ALA A 45 14.14 -3.15 10.13
N ASN A 46 14.58 -3.37 8.89
CA ASN A 46 15.74 -2.69 8.31
C ASN A 46 15.46 -1.23 7.90
N SER A 47 14.20 -0.82 7.92
CA SER A 47 13.77 0.55 7.59
C SER A 47 13.75 1.46 8.81
N ALA A 48 13.52 0.90 10.01
CA ALA A 48 13.48 1.67 11.26
C ALA A 48 14.88 2.08 11.74
N ASN A 49 15.90 1.25 11.50
CA ASN A 49 17.26 1.52 12.00
C ASN A 49 18.07 2.50 11.13
N ALA A 50 17.67 2.75 9.87
CA ALA A 50 18.33 3.72 8.99
C ALA A 50 17.98 5.19 9.32
N ALA A 51 17.05 5.38 10.26
CA ALA A 51 16.41 6.65 10.49
C ALA A 51 17.01 7.45 11.67
N ALA A 52 17.88 6.86 12.49
CA ALA A 52 18.47 7.55 13.65
C ALA A 52 19.42 8.70 13.24
N GLY A 53 19.21 9.90 13.79
CA GLY A 53 20.11 11.06 13.67
C GLY A 53 19.93 12.00 12.48
N MET A 54 18.86 11.87 11.69
CA MET A 54 18.62 12.75 10.52
C MET A 54 17.91 14.05 10.92
N ALA A 55 18.20 15.13 10.17
CA ALA A 55 17.47 16.39 10.31
C ALA A 55 15.99 16.24 9.94
N ALA A 56 15.12 17.13 10.43
CA ALA A 56 13.68 17.07 10.16
C ALA A 56 13.35 17.12 8.64
N ASN A 57 14.22 17.74 7.85
CA ASN A 57 14.12 17.85 6.40
C ASN A 57 14.97 16.81 5.64
N GLU A 58 15.33 15.72 6.30
CA GLU A 58 16.04 14.59 5.71
C GLU A 58 15.29 13.27 5.99
N GLY A 59 15.48 12.30 5.10
CA GLY A 59 15.06 10.94 5.38
C GLY A 59 15.39 9.94 4.28
N LYS A 60 15.12 8.67 4.57
CA LYS A 60 15.32 7.56 3.63
C LYS A 60 14.06 7.36 2.77
N VAL A 61 14.24 7.27 1.46
CA VAL A 61 13.18 6.94 0.51
C VAL A 61 12.77 5.48 0.67
N LEU A 62 11.51 5.24 1.02
CA LEU A 62 10.91 3.92 1.13
C LEU A 62 10.16 3.51 -0.14
N SER A 63 9.54 4.48 -0.81
CA SER A 63 8.72 4.27 -2.00
C SER A 63 8.71 5.53 -2.86
N THR A 64 8.54 5.35 -4.18
CA THR A 64 8.48 6.43 -5.16
C THR A 64 7.28 6.22 -6.07
N LEU A 65 6.56 7.31 -6.38
CA LEU A 65 5.52 7.33 -7.42
C LEU A 65 5.77 8.53 -8.32
N ASP A 66 5.73 8.32 -9.63
CA ASP A 66 5.91 9.39 -10.60
C ASP A 66 4.56 9.88 -11.14
N ALA A 67 4.45 11.19 -11.30
CA ALA A 67 3.36 11.85 -11.99
C ALA A 67 3.92 13.02 -12.82
N PRO A 68 3.17 13.55 -13.81
CA PRO A 68 3.64 14.68 -14.59
C PRO A 68 4.07 15.86 -13.70
N GLY A 69 5.35 16.24 -13.80
CA GLY A 69 5.96 17.35 -13.07
C GLY A 69 6.38 17.04 -11.63
N TYR A 70 6.08 15.86 -11.08
CA TYR A 70 6.37 15.54 -9.69
C TYR A 70 6.89 14.12 -9.48
N THR A 71 7.75 13.97 -8.48
CA THR A 71 8.10 12.68 -7.89
C THR A 71 7.62 12.67 -6.44
N TYR A 72 6.70 11.75 -6.15
CA TYR A 72 6.17 11.53 -4.83
C TYR A 72 7.05 10.51 -4.11
N MET A 73 7.48 10.83 -2.90
CA MET A 73 8.36 9.96 -2.12
C MET A 73 7.75 9.71 -0.75
N GLU A 74 7.70 8.44 -0.34
CA GLU A 74 7.49 8.09 1.06
C GLU A 74 8.84 8.11 1.76
N ILE A 75 8.97 8.98 2.76
CA ILE A 75 10.20 9.21 3.49
C ILE A 75 10.06 8.68 4.91
N ALA A 76 11.06 7.94 5.37
CA ALA A 76 11.26 7.64 6.79
C ALA A 76 12.32 8.57 7.38
N ASN A 77 11.98 9.26 8.47
CA ASN A 77 12.95 9.91 9.34
C ASN A 77 12.94 9.31 10.76
N THR A 78 13.76 9.88 11.66
CA THR A 78 13.89 9.45 13.07
C THR A 78 12.55 9.27 13.78
N GLU A 79 11.57 10.12 13.45
CA GLU A 79 10.31 10.22 14.17
C GLU A 79 9.21 9.39 13.52
N LYS A 80 9.12 9.43 12.19
CA LYS A 80 7.92 9.01 11.47
C LYS A 80 8.16 8.75 9.98
N LYS A 81 7.11 8.20 9.36
CA LYS A 81 6.97 8.10 7.91
C LYS A 81 6.01 9.17 7.42
N PHE A 82 6.32 9.81 6.29
CA PHE A 82 5.48 10.83 5.69
C PHE A 82 5.73 10.92 4.18
N TRP A 83 4.77 11.50 3.47
CA TRP A 83 4.85 11.70 2.03
C TRP A 83 5.34 13.11 1.70
N ILE A 84 6.23 13.20 0.71
CA ILE A 84 6.58 14.46 0.05
C ILE A 84 6.26 14.39 -1.44
N ALA A 85 5.94 15.54 -2.04
CA ALA A 85 5.89 15.74 -3.48
C ALA A 85 6.95 16.78 -3.87
N ALA A 86 7.99 16.33 -4.57
CA ALA A 86 9.02 17.20 -5.11
C ALA A 86 8.80 17.40 -6.61
N PRO A 87 9.31 18.49 -7.22
CA PRO A 87 9.50 18.53 -8.67
C PRO A 87 10.20 17.26 -9.16
N THR A 88 9.93 16.82 -10.38
CA THR A 88 10.49 15.57 -10.93
C THR A 88 11.98 15.43 -10.62
N THR A 89 12.32 14.45 -9.77
CA THR A 89 13.65 14.25 -9.22
C THR A 89 14.06 12.81 -9.40
N ARG A 90 15.29 12.57 -9.90
CA ARG A 90 15.83 11.22 -10.02
C ARG A 90 16.28 10.72 -8.64
N VAL A 91 15.51 9.80 -8.07
CA VAL A 91 15.79 9.13 -6.79
C VAL A 91 15.49 7.63 -6.92
N LYS A 92 16.05 6.82 -6.03
CA LYS A 92 15.72 5.40 -5.90
C LYS A 92 15.33 5.06 -4.46
N VAL A 93 14.55 3.98 -4.31
CA VAL A 93 14.28 3.41 -2.99
C VAL A 93 15.59 3.08 -2.29
N GLY A 94 15.70 3.51 -1.04
CA GLY A 94 16.90 3.36 -0.22
C GLY A 94 17.79 4.60 -0.16
N ASP A 95 17.64 5.56 -1.08
CA ASP A 95 18.39 6.82 -1.03
C ASP A 95 18.07 7.60 0.24
N ARG A 96 19.07 8.28 0.78
CA ARG A 96 18.86 9.39 1.70
C ARG A 96 18.64 10.65 0.88
N VAL A 97 17.62 11.42 1.23
CA VAL A 97 17.30 12.69 0.57
C VAL A 97 17.20 13.80 1.60
N ARG A 98 17.67 14.98 1.22
CA ARG A 98 17.39 16.25 1.89
C ARG A 98 16.43 17.05 1.04
N PHE A 99 15.46 17.70 1.66
CA PHE A 99 14.46 18.49 0.96
C PHE A 99 14.28 19.87 1.59
N GLU A 100 13.72 20.79 0.81
CA GLU A 100 13.34 22.12 1.25
C GLU A 100 11.82 22.20 1.36
N GLN A 101 11.30 22.14 2.60
CA GLN A 101 9.87 22.17 2.85
C GLN A 101 9.24 23.49 2.37
N SER A 102 8.10 23.38 1.68
CA SER A 102 7.35 24.54 1.18
C SER A 102 5.94 24.59 1.79
N LEU A 103 5.11 23.57 1.55
CA LEU A 103 3.71 23.58 1.97
C LEU A 103 3.25 22.20 2.47
N VAL A 104 2.60 22.16 3.63
CA VAL A 104 1.96 20.95 4.15
C VAL A 104 0.47 20.96 3.81
N MET A 105 -0.01 19.88 3.18
CA MET A 105 -1.42 19.68 2.88
C MET A 105 -1.95 18.45 3.59
N LYS A 106 -3.19 18.52 4.09
CA LYS A 106 -3.92 17.39 4.68
C LYS A 106 -5.04 16.94 3.75
N ASN A 107 -5.37 15.64 3.79
CA ASN A 107 -6.42 15.02 2.97
C ASN A 107 -6.28 15.35 1.46
N PHE A 108 -5.05 15.36 0.95
CA PHE A 108 -4.77 15.72 -0.43
C PHE A 108 -5.16 14.57 -1.36
N ASN A 109 -6.11 14.81 -2.26
CA ASN A 109 -6.50 13.85 -3.29
C ASN A 109 -5.72 14.11 -4.59
N SER A 110 -4.84 13.17 -4.96
CA SER A 110 -4.18 13.16 -6.26
C SER A 110 -5.04 12.39 -7.26
N LYS A 111 -5.64 13.12 -8.20
CA LYS A 111 -6.40 12.52 -9.31
C LYS A 111 -5.50 11.65 -10.20
N THR A 112 -4.29 12.11 -10.48
CA THR A 112 -3.32 11.41 -11.34
C THR A 112 -2.90 10.07 -10.76
N LEU A 113 -2.70 10.00 -9.44
CA LEU A 113 -2.32 8.76 -8.76
C LEU A 113 -3.54 7.95 -8.29
N ASN A 114 -4.77 8.45 -8.51
CA ASN A 114 -6.01 7.92 -7.95
C ASN A 114 -5.87 7.57 -6.45
N ARG A 115 -5.28 8.49 -5.68
CA ARG A 115 -4.90 8.26 -4.28
C ARG A 115 -5.14 9.50 -3.42
N THR A 116 -5.62 9.27 -2.21
CA THR A 116 -5.66 10.29 -1.16
C THR A 116 -4.51 10.10 -0.18
N PHE A 117 -3.88 11.22 0.20
CA PHE A 117 -2.85 11.28 1.22
C PHE A 117 -3.42 12.03 2.43
N ASP A 118 -3.44 11.37 3.60
CA ASP A 118 -3.87 12.00 4.85
C ASP A 118 -3.06 13.27 5.14
N GLN A 119 -1.75 13.22 4.83
CA GLN A 119 -0.88 14.38 4.77
C GLN A 119 0.20 14.19 3.70
N ILE A 120 0.53 15.27 3.00
CA ILE A 120 1.66 15.35 2.09
C ILE A 120 2.36 16.71 2.22
N ILE A 121 3.68 16.72 2.02
CA ILE A 121 4.48 17.94 2.04
C ILE A 121 4.95 18.23 0.61
N PHE A 122 4.50 19.35 0.05
CA PHE A 122 5.08 19.89 -1.16
C PHE A 122 6.41 20.57 -0.81
N VAL A 123 7.46 20.22 -1.54
CA VAL A 123 8.81 20.71 -1.31
C VAL A 123 9.30 21.46 -2.55
N ASN A 124 10.13 22.49 -2.35
CA ASN A 124 10.69 23.25 -3.47
C ASN A 124 11.77 22.44 -4.21
N SER A 125 12.51 21.62 -3.46
CA SER A 125 13.57 20.76 -3.99
C SER A 125 13.78 19.51 -3.13
N ALA A 126 14.32 18.46 -3.75
CA ALA A 126 14.81 17.28 -3.07
C ALA A 126 16.12 16.83 -3.73
N THR A 127 17.13 16.52 -2.93
CA THR A 127 18.47 16.13 -3.40
C THR A 127 18.94 14.91 -2.64
N VAL A 128 19.51 13.94 -3.35
CA VAL A 128 20.13 12.75 -2.74
C VAL A 128 21.38 13.17 -1.97
N VAL A 129 21.52 12.67 -0.74
CA VAL A 129 22.64 12.96 0.16
C VAL A 129 23.26 11.64 0.62
N ASN A 130 24.60 11.59 0.66
CA ASN A 130 25.38 10.41 1.06
C ASN A 130 25.55 10.31 2.58
#